data_AF-A0A672R4P4-F1
#
_entry.id   AF-A0A672R4P4-F1
#
_cell.length_a   1.000
_cell.length_b   1.000
_cell.length_c   1.000
_cell.angle_alpha   90.00
_cell.angle_beta   90.00
_cell.angle_gamma   90.00
#
_symmetry.space_group_name_H-M   'P 1'
#
loop_
_entity.id
_entity.type
_entity.pdbx_description
1 polymer ?
#
loop_
_entity_poly.entity_id
_entity_poly.type
_entity_poly.pdbx_seq_one_letter_code
_entity_poly.pdbx_strand_id
1 'polypeptide(L)'
;MRETLKLKVTVPHTERHTMLFASVTLRCDYSTTANLQDVLVTWRYKSFCLDPVFFLSSAYQAALGLKQDPANDCPDSQRTVRIVIQKRGLNEAILGTEYRDRKIYVQNNADLVINEVMWWDNGMYFCSIDAAGDVVGDSDKEIRLIVYRKYQHTEALFNHKNIIDADAGHTPSSSQTG
;
A
#
# COMPACT_ATOMS: atom_id res chain seq x y z
N MET A 1 19.29 -1.86 32.80
CA MET A 1 18.71 -1.06 31.70
C MET A 1 17.96 -2.05 30.80
N ARG A 2 16.63 -1.99 30.70
CA ARG A 2 15.90 -2.83 29.73
C ARG A 2 16.00 -2.12 28.38
N GLU A 3 16.68 -2.72 27.41
CA GLU A 3 16.61 -2.28 26.02
C GLU A 3 15.14 -2.27 25.59
N THR A 4 14.69 -1.13 25.10
CA THR A 4 13.31 -0.99 24.65
C THR A 4 13.23 -1.64 23.28
N LEU A 5 12.59 -2.80 23.24
CA LEU A 5 12.27 -3.55 22.03
C LEU A 5 11.42 -2.66 21.10
N LYS A 6 11.91 -2.35 19.90
CA LYS A 6 11.27 -1.42 18.95
C LYS A 6 11.08 -2.10 17.61
N LEU A 7 9.85 -2.54 17.36
CA LEU A 7 9.43 -2.92 16.01
C LEU A 7 9.26 -1.65 15.17
N LYS A 8 9.78 -1.68 13.94
CA LYS A 8 9.54 -0.63 12.95
C LYS A 8 9.30 -1.27 11.59
N VAL A 9 8.12 -1.03 11.03
CA VAL A 9 7.80 -1.36 9.65
C VAL A 9 8.19 -0.19 8.74
N THR A 10 8.81 -0.50 7.60
CA THR A 10 9.25 0.47 6.59
C THR A 10 8.71 0.10 5.22
N VAL A 11 8.09 1.06 4.57
CA VAL A 11 7.56 0.95 3.22
C VAL A 11 8.17 2.09 2.40
N PRO A 12 9.02 1.80 1.40
CA PRO A 12 9.71 2.85 0.64
C PRO A 12 8.78 3.62 -0.30
N HIS A 13 7.65 3.02 -0.68
CA HIS A 13 6.66 3.65 -1.56
C HIS A 13 5.25 3.30 -1.09
N THR A 14 4.50 4.33 -0.69
CA THR A 14 3.11 4.20 -0.22
C THR A 14 2.10 4.12 -1.36
N GLU A 15 2.54 4.25 -2.61
CA GLU A 15 1.69 4.13 -3.80
C GLU A 15 2.41 3.36 -4.90
N ARG A 16 1.68 2.44 -5.55
CA ARG A 16 2.13 1.63 -6.67
C ARG A 16 1.07 1.56 -7.75
N HIS A 17 1.51 1.72 -8.99
CA HIS A 17 0.70 1.69 -10.19
C HIS A 17 1.07 0.47 -11.03
N THR A 18 0.07 -0.22 -11.56
CA THR A 18 0.31 -1.38 -12.42
C THR A 18 -0.82 -1.58 -13.44
N MET A 19 -0.66 -2.57 -14.31
CA MET A 19 -1.63 -2.97 -15.32
C MET A 19 -2.24 -4.33 -14.97
N LEU A 20 -3.42 -4.60 -15.53
CA LEU A 20 -3.95 -5.96 -15.58
C LEU A 20 -2.94 -6.94 -16.19
N PHE A 21 -2.86 -8.12 -15.57
CA PHE A 21 -2.01 -9.25 -15.92
C PHE A 21 -0.49 -9.00 -15.78
N ALA A 22 -0.08 -7.82 -15.29
CA ALA A 22 1.32 -7.58 -14.94
C ALA A 22 1.67 -8.25 -13.60
N SER A 23 2.98 -8.39 -13.34
CA SER A 23 3.51 -8.71 -12.02
C SER A 23 3.80 -7.41 -11.25
N VAL A 24 3.51 -7.38 -9.96
CA VAL A 24 3.82 -6.25 -9.08
C VAL A 24 4.42 -6.73 -7.76
N THR A 25 5.37 -5.94 -7.23
CA THR A 25 5.94 -6.14 -5.91
C THR A 25 5.62 -4.95 -5.02
N LEU A 26 4.93 -5.22 -3.91
CA LEU A 26 4.70 -4.24 -2.84
C LEU A 26 5.78 -4.44 -1.79
N ARG A 27 6.66 -3.43 -1.66
CA ARG A 27 7.86 -3.53 -0.83
C ARG A 27 7.56 -3.24 0.62
N CYS A 28 7.99 -4.14 1.50
CA CYS A 28 7.88 -3.98 2.94
C CYS A 28 9.11 -4.57 3.61
N ASP A 29 9.68 -3.81 4.55
CA ASP A 29 10.79 -4.25 5.40
C ASP A 29 10.44 -3.98 6.87
N TYR A 30 11.12 -4.66 7.78
CA TYR A 30 10.96 -4.44 9.20
C TYR A 30 12.26 -4.64 9.98
N SER A 31 12.43 -3.85 11.03
CA SER A 31 13.48 -4.05 12.03
C SER A 31 12.83 -4.38 13.36
N THR A 32 13.33 -5.43 14.02
CA THR A 32 12.87 -5.89 15.33
C THR A 32 14.05 -6.48 16.09
N THR A 33 13.96 -6.44 17.41
CA THR A 33 14.87 -7.07 18.36
C THR A 33 14.39 -8.45 18.82
N ALA A 34 13.16 -8.83 18.45
CA ALA A 34 12.60 -10.14 18.73
C ALA A 34 13.28 -11.25 17.90
N ASN A 35 13.03 -12.50 18.31
CA ASN A 35 13.46 -13.67 17.55
C ASN A 35 12.75 -13.73 16.20
N LEU A 36 13.51 -13.69 15.10
CA LEU A 36 12.97 -13.72 13.73
C LEU A 36 12.14 -14.97 13.41
N GLN A 37 12.36 -16.10 14.10
CA GLN A 37 11.55 -17.31 13.87
C GLN A 37 10.11 -17.17 14.36
N ASP A 38 9.87 -16.27 15.31
CA ASP A 38 8.55 -16.06 15.92
C ASP A 38 7.78 -14.92 15.24
N VAL A 39 8.45 -14.12 14.39
CA VAL A 39 7.85 -12.99 13.67
C VAL A 39 6.82 -13.48 12.66
N LEU A 40 5.62 -12.90 12.72
CA LEU A 40 4.52 -13.12 11.80
C LEU A 40 4.36 -11.91 10.88
N VAL A 41 4.67 -12.09 9.60
CA VAL A 41 4.34 -11.15 8.53
C VAL A 41 2.91 -11.44 8.06
N THR A 42 2.06 -10.43 8.03
CA THR A 42 0.70 -10.51 7.49
C THR A 42 0.46 -9.39 6.48
N TRP A 43 0.12 -9.77 5.25
CA TRP A 43 -0.43 -8.83 4.28
C TRP A 43 -1.95 -8.87 4.32
N ARG A 44 -2.55 -7.70 4.47
CA ARG A 44 -4.01 -7.52 4.46
C ARG A 44 -4.41 -6.62 3.31
N TYR A 45 -5.38 -7.06 2.54
CA TYR A 45 -6.06 -6.25 1.54
C TYR A 45 -7.27 -5.57 2.17
N LYS A 46 -7.49 -4.30 1.82
CA LYS A 46 -8.70 -3.55 2.06
C LYS A 46 -9.14 -2.89 0.76
N SER A 47 -10.41 -3.05 0.37
CA SER A 47 -10.93 -2.31 -0.79
C SER A 47 -10.91 -0.82 -0.51
N PHE A 48 -10.77 0.00 -1.56
CA PHE A 48 -10.87 1.45 -1.42
C PHE A 48 -12.22 1.87 -0.84
N CYS A 49 -12.19 2.92 -0.03
CA CYS A 49 -13.40 3.61 0.43
C CYS A 49 -14.06 4.33 -0.75
N LEU A 50 -13.28 5.11 -1.50
CA LEU A 50 -13.61 5.64 -2.82
C LEU A 50 -12.45 5.36 -3.78
N ASP A 51 -12.74 4.81 -4.96
CA ASP A 51 -11.71 4.45 -5.94
C ASP A 51 -11.02 5.71 -6.51
N PRO A 52 -9.69 5.87 -6.34
CA PRO A 52 -8.94 7.03 -6.82
C PRO A 52 -8.96 7.20 -8.33
N VAL A 53 -9.28 6.13 -9.09
CA VAL A 53 -9.46 6.23 -10.55
C VAL A 53 -10.65 7.14 -10.89
N PHE A 54 -11.64 7.27 -9.99
CA PHE A 54 -12.79 8.16 -10.14
C PHE A 54 -12.63 9.48 -9.36
N PHE A 55 -11.44 10.08 -9.40
CA PHE A 55 -11.11 11.31 -8.66
C PHE A 55 -12.03 12.49 -8.97
N LEU A 56 -12.64 12.57 -10.17
CA LEU A 56 -13.56 13.64 -10.57
C LEU A 56 -14.96 13.52 -9.94
N SER A 57 -15.26 12.44 -9.22
CA SER A 57 -16.56 12.27 -8.57
C SER A 57 -16.75 13.31 -7.46
N SER A 58 -18.00 13.78 -7.30
CA SER A 58 -18.35 14.78 -6.28
C SER A 58 -18.02 14.32 -4.87
N ALA A 59 -18.21 13.03 -4.57
CA ALA A 59 -17.87 12.43 -3.28
C ALA A 59 -16.35 12.47 -3.01
N TYR A 60 -15.53 12.15 -4.01
CA TYR A 60 -14.08 12.17 -3.87
C TYR A 60 -13.56 13.60 -3.64
N GLN A 61 -14.05 14.57 -4.42
CA GLN A 61 -13.69 15.98 -4.25
C GLN A 61 -14.16 16.56 -2.92
N ALA A 62 -15.34 16.17 -2.44
CA ALA A 62 -15.84 16.60 -1.14
C ALA A 62 -14.96 16.10 0.01
N ALA A 63 -14.52 14.83 -0.03
CA ALA A 63 -13.61 14.26 0.97
C ALA A 63 -12.23 14.95 0.97
N LEU A 64 -11.68 15.27 -0.21
CA LEU A 64 -10.47 16.08 -0.32
C LEU A 64 -10.63 17.46 0.32
N GLY A 65 -11.79 18.11 0.12
CA GLY A 65 -12.13 19.40 0.75
C GLY A 65 -12.15 19.34 2.28
N LEU A 66 -12.40 18.17 2.86
CA LEU A 66 -12.37 17.91 4.31
C LEU A 66 -10.99 17.48 4.83
N LYS A 67 -9.95 17.47 3.98
CA LYS A 67 -8.60 16.97 4.31
C LYS A 67 -8.57 15.50 4.74
N GLN A 68 -9.49 14.69 4.24
CA GLN A 68 -9.51 13.24 4.43
C GLN A 68 -8.87 12.54 3.22
N ASP A 69 -8.27 11.36 3.41
CA ASP A 69 -7.92 10.46 2.31
C ASP A 69 -9.18 9.71 1.85
N PRO A 70 -9.80 10.08 0.71
CA PRO A 70 -11.04 9.46 0.27
C PRO A 70 -10.87 7.97 -0.05
N ALA A 71 -9.65 7.51 -0.31
CA ALA A 71 -9.35 6.13 -0.66
C ALA A 71 -9.29 5.21 0.57
N ASN A 72 -8.95 5.74 1.75
CA ASN A 72 -8.61 4.93 2.92
C ASN A 72 -9.31 5.33 4.23
N ASP A 73 -9.83 6.56 4.33
CA ASP A 73 -10.47 7.08 5.55
C ASP A 73 -11.93 6.62 5.68
N CYS A 74 -12.14 5.30 5.82
CA CYS A 74 -13.42 4.71 6.17
C CYS A 74 -13.26 3.52 7.13
N PRO A 75 -14.28 3.22 7.96
CA PRO A 75 -14.23 2.08 8.85
C PRO A 75 -14.22 0.76 8.07
N ASP A 76 -13.55 -0.25 8.63
CA ASP A 76 -13.43 -1.58 8.02
C ASP A 76 -14.79 -2.27 7.80
N SER A 77 -15.84 -1.89 8.53
CA SER A 77 -17.21 -2.39 8.34
C SER A 77 -17.87 -1.95 7.03
N GLN A 78 -17.35 -0.92 6.37
CA GLN A 78 -17.86 -0.39 5.11
C GLN A 78 -17.09 -0.88 3.88
N ARG A 79 -16.07 -1.73 4.07
CA ARG A 79 -15.20 -2.19 2.99
C ARG A 79 -14.92 -3.68 3.09
N THR A 80 -14.40 -4.24 2.00
CA THR A 80 -13.93 -5.62 2.01
C THR A 80 -12.56 -5.66 2.66
N VAL A 81 -12.37 -6.54 3.64
CA VAL A 81 -11.08 -6.79 4.29
C VAL A 81 -10.74 -8.27 4.19
N ARG A 82 -9.53 -8.58 3.70
CA ARG A 82 -9.07 -9.97 3.50
C ARG A 82 -7.61 -10.12 3.87
N ILE A 83 -7.25 -11.27 4.43
CA ILE A 83 -5.85 -11.67 4.56
C ILE A 83 -5.39 -12.15 3.19
N VAL A 84 -4.29 -11.60 2.68
CA VAL A 84 -3.71 -12.00 1.41
C VAL A 84 -2.78 -13.19 1.63
N ILE A 85 -1.78 -13.00 2.48
CA ILE A 85 -0.76 -14.00 2.79
C ILE A 85 -0.20 -13.77 4.18
N GLN A 86 0.17 -14.84 4.86
CA GLN A 86 0.86 -14.81 6.14
C GLN A 86 2.12 -15.67 6.11
N LYS A 87 3.19 -15.23 6.76
CA LYS A 87 4.44 -15.99 6.86
C LYS A 87 5.01 -15.84 8.26
N ARG A 88 5.27 -16.97 8.92
CA ARG A 88 5.92 -17.01 10.24
C ARG A 88 7.37 -17.45 10.10
N GLY A 89 8.32 -16.62 10.52
CA GLY A 89 9.74 -16.94 10.47
C GLY A 89 10.17 -17.44 9.09
N LEU A 90 10.81 -18.61 9.05
CA LEU A 90 11.24 -19.28 7.81
C LEU A 90 10.22 -20.29 7.25
N ASN A 91 9.05 -20.42 7.87
CA ASN A 91 8.02 -21.34 7.39
C ASN A 91 7.48 -20.91 6.02
N GLU A 92 6.87 -21.86 5.32
CA GLU A 92 6.15 -21.59 4.09
C GLU A 92 5.04 -20.55 4.33
N ALA A 93 4.87 -19.66 3.36
CA ALA A 93 3.85 -18.64 3.42
C ALA A 93 2.46 -19.25 3.10
N ILE A 94 1.47 -18.91 3.92
CA ILE A 94 0.10 -19.43 3.81
C ILE A 94 -0.78 -18.33 3.22
N LEU A 95 -1.38 -18.61 2.07
CA LEU A 95 -2.35 -17.72 1.43
C LEU A 95 -3.69 -17.71 2.18
N GLY A 96 -4.34 -16.55 2.19
CA GLY A 96 -5.72 -16.44 2.64
C GLY A 96 -6.67 -17.24 1.75
N THR A 97 -7.84 -17.58 2.29
CA THR A 97 -8.83 -18.44 1.61
C THR A 97 -9.19 -17.95 0.21
N GLU A 98 -9.34 -16.64 0.03
CA GLU A 98 -9.72 -15.99 -1.23
C GLU A 98 -8.59 -15.94 -2.26
N TYR A 99 -7.36 -16.28 -1.86
CA TYR A 99 -6.15 -16.18 -2.68
C TYR A 99 -5.47 -17.53 -2.96
N ARG A 100 -6.02 -18.66 -2.49
CA ARG A 100 -5.35 -19.98 -2.56
C ARG A 100 -4.88 -20.39 -3.95
N ASP A 101 -5.64 -20.06 -4.99
CA ASP A 101 -5.32 -20.43 -6.38
C ASP A 101 -4.57 -19.31 -7.13
N ARG A 102 -4.05 -18.31 -6.41
CA ARG A 102 -3.34 -17.16 -6.98
C ARG A 102 -1.83 -17.37 -6.89
N LYS A 103 -1.11 -16.86 -7.90
CA LYS A 103 0.36 -16.82 -7.91
C LYS A 103 0.87 -15.64 -7.08
N ILE A 104 0.69 -15.72 -5.77
CA ILE A 104 1.08 -14.69 -4.79
C ILE A 104 2.05 -15.33 -3.79
N TYR A 105 3.13 -14.63 -3.46
CA TYR A 105 4.14 -15.11 -2.51
C TYR A 105 4.85 -13.98 -1.77
N VAL A 106 5.56 -14.33 -0.70
CA VAL A 106 6.44 -13.40 0.02
C VAL A 106 7.88 -13.55 -0.48
N GLN A 107 8.57 -12.44 -0.73
CA GLN A 107 10.00 -12.35 -1.04
C GLN A 107 10.70 -11.43 -0.01
N ASN A 108 12.04 -11.44 0.05
CA ASN A 108 12.87 -10.47 0.81
C ASN A 108 12.30 -10.11 2.19
N ASN A 109 12.22 -11.11 3.08
CA ASN A 109 11.59 -11.05 4.41
C ASN A 109 10.08 -10.79 4.43
N ALA A 110 9.58 -9.73 3.78
CA ALA A 110 8.19 -9.30 3.85
C ALA A 110 7.60 -8.67 2.56
N ASP A 111 8.33 -8.62 1.44
CA ASP A 111 7.79 -8.11 0.16
C ASP A 111 6.64 -8.99 -0.32
N LEU A 112 5.51 -8.39 -0.72
CA LEU A 112 4.41 -9.11 -1.37
C LEU A 112 4.58 -9.08 -2.88
N VAL A 113 4.59 -10.23 -3.51
CA VAL A 113 4.61 -10.35 -4.97
C VAL A 113 3.28 -10.91 -5.46
N ILE A 114 2.65 -10.21 -6.42
CA ILE A 114 1.45 -10.66 -7.11
C ILE A 114 1.82 -10.79 -8.59
N ASN A 115 1.95 -12.03 -9.08
CA ASN A 115 2.47 -12.25 -10.44
C ASN A 115 1.48 -11.98 -11.57
N GLU A 116 0.19 -12.09 -11.30
CA GLU A 116 -0.86 -11.96 -12.31
C GLU A 116 -1.97 -11.06 -11.77
N VAL A 117 -1.72 -9.75 -11.78
CA VAL A 117 -2.62 -8.74 -11.22
C VAL A 117 -3.97 -8.73 -11.94
N MET A 118 -5.04 -8.68 -11.17
CA MET A 118 -6.43 -8.63 -11.65
C MET A 118 -7.09 -7.32 -11.23
N TRP A 119 -8.24 -7.00 -11.83
CA TRP A 119 -8.92 -5.72 -11.57
C TRP A 119 -9.42 -5.60 -10.12
N TRP A 120 -9.69 -6.72 -9.46
CA TRP A 120 -10.10 -6.76 -8.05
C TRP A 120 -8.93 -6.65 -7.07
N ASP A 121 -7.68 -6.68 -7.54
CA ASP A 121 -6.50 -6.40 -6.72
C ASP A 121 -6.31 -4.88 -6.50
N ASN A 122 -7.15 -4.04 -7.11
CA ASN A 122 -7.18 -2.59 -6.86
C ASN A 122 -7.60 -2.32 -5.40
N GLY A 123 -6.75 -1.66 -4.61
CA GLY A 123 -7.05 -1.38 -3.19
C GLY A 123 -5.87 -0.99 -2.32
N MET A 124 -6.12 -0.91 -1.01
CA MET A 124 -5.11 -0.64 0.02
C MET A 124 -4.55 -1.95 0.56
N TYR A 125 -3.22 -2.06 0.61
CA TYR A 125 -2.50 -3.20 1.14
C TYR A 125 -1.73 -2.81 2.39
N PHE A 126 -1.90 -3.55 3.47
CA PHE A 126 -1.25 -3.29 4.75
C PHE A 126 -0.25 -4.39 5.03
N CYS A 127 1.02 -4.03 5.15
CA CYS A 127 2.05 -4.91 5.68
C CYS A 127 2.05 -4.76 7.20
N SER A 128 1.67 -5.82 7.92
CA SER A 128 1.64 -5.85 9.38
C SER A 128 2.60 -6.89 9.90
N ILE A 129 3.39 -6.52 10.90
CA ILE A 129 4.39 -7.36 11.53
C ILE A 129 4.02 -7.55 12.99
N ASP A 130 3.90 -8.80 13.41
CA ASP A 130 3.75 -9.17 14.81
C ASP A 130 5.01 -9.88 15.28
N ALA A 131 5.68 -9.30 16.27
CA ALA A 131 6.94 -9.76 16.82
C ALA A 131 6.77 -9.84 18.35
N ALA A 132 6.76 -11.06 18.89
CA ALA A 132 6.51 -11.29 20.31
C ALA A 132 7.54 -10.53 21.18
N GLY A 133 7.05 -9.69 22.09
CA GLY A 133 7.87 -8.83 22.95
C GLY A 133 8.12 -7.42 22.41
N ASP A 134 7.94 -7.19 21.11
CA ASP A 134 8.16 -5.91 20.44
C ASP A 134 6.80 -5.26 20.09
N VAL A 135 6.03 -4.85 21.11
CA VAL A 135 4.72 -4.21 20.93
C VAL A 135 4.76 -2.67 20.90
N VAL A 136 5.95 -2.08 20.98
CA VAL A 136 6.15 -0.63 21.00
C VAL A 136 6.64 -0.18 19.64
N GLY A 137 5.75 0.43 18.85
CA GLY A 137 6.09 0.97 17.53
C GLY A 137 4.93 0.97 16.55
N ASP A 138 5.24 1.35 15.32
CA ASP A 138 4.32 1.29 14.18
C ASP A 138 4.43 -0.09 13.53
N SER A 139 3.50 -0.97 13.89
CA SER A 139 3.51 -2.39 13.52
C SER A 139 2.88 -2.66 12.16
N ASP A 140 2.36 -1.63 11.50
CA ASP A 140 1.84 -1.74 10.15
C ASP A 140 2.11 -0.50 9.29
N LYS A 141 2.16 -0.73 7.98
CA LYS A 141 2.25 0.34 6.97
C LYS A 141 1.43 -0.04 5.75
N GLU A 142 0.80 0.97 5.16
CA GLU A 142 -0.09 0.84 4.02
C GLU A 142 0.58 1.21 2.69
N ILE A 143 0.11 0.57 1.62
CA ILE A 143 0.46 0.82 0.23
C ILE A 143 -0.83 0.85 -0.57
N ARG A 144 -1.04 1.91 -1.33
CA ARG A 144 -2.10 2.04 -2.31
C ARG A 144 -1.66 1.34 -3.61
N LEU A 145 -2.37 0.30 -4.02
CA LEU A 145 -2.18 -0.34 -5.33
C LEU A 145 -3.28 0.10 -6.29
N ILE A 146 -2.89 0.86 -7.30
CA ILE A 146 -3.76 1.31 -8.39
C ILE A 146 -3.55 0.41 -9.60
N VAL A 147 -4.62 -0.24 -10.04
CA VAL A 147 -4.61 -1.14 -11.20
C VAL A 147 -5.36 -0.48 -12.36
N TYR A 148 -4.62 -0.15 -13.41
CA TYR A 148 -5.21 0.42 -14.62
C TYR A 148 -5.67 -0.67 -15.60
N ARG A 149 -6.77 -0.38 -16.30
CA ARG A 149 -7.17 -1.12 -17.51
C ARG A 149 -6.50 -0.52 -18.74
N LYS A 150 -6.41 -1.30 -19.83
CA LYS A 150 -5.72 -0.93 -21.08
C LYS A 150 -6.15 0.43 -21.67
N TYR A 151 -7.41 0.84 -21.50
CA TYR A 151 -7.91 2.14 -21.97
C TYR A 151 -7.58 3.31 -21.02
N GLN A 152 -7.45 3.05 -19.72
CA GLN A 152 -7.21 4.07 -18.69
C GLN A 152 -5.72 4.48 -18.60
N HIS A 153 -4.81 3.61 -19.02
CA HIS A 153 -3.36 3.91 -19.01
C HIS A 153 -2.99 5.09 -19.89
N THR A 154 -3.58 5.18 -21.08
CA THR A 154 -3.30 6.28 -22.02
C THR A 154 -3.68 7.62 -21.40
N GLU A 155 -4.79 7.73 -20.70
CA GLU A 155 -5.18 8.99 -20.03
C GLU A 155 -4.39 9.24 -18.74
N ALA A 156 -4.09 8.20 -17.96
CA ALA A 156 -3.33 8.32 -16.70
C ALA A 156 -1.88 8.78 -16.93
N LEU A 157 -1.20 8.27 -17.97
CA LEU A 157 0.15 8.73 -18.32
C LEU A 157 0.17 10.20 -18.80
N PHE A 158 -0.84 10.62 -19.56
CA PHE A 158 -0.96 12.02 -19.99
C PHE A 158 -1.20 12.94 -18.80
N ASN A 159 -2.11 12.58 -17.89
CA ASN A 159 -2.40 13.40 -16.71
C ASN A 159 -1.25 13.41 -15.70
N HIS A 160 -0.56 12.29 -15.46
CA HIS A 160 0.60 12.25 -14.56
C HIS A 160 1.75 13.11 -15.10
N LYS A 161 2.02 13.13 -16.42
CA LYS A 161 2.97 14.07 -17.01
C LYS A 161 2.58 15.52 -16.77
N ASN A 162 1.32 15.87 -17.03
CA ASN A 162 0.83 17.24 -16.83
C ASN A 162 0.91 17.70 -15.36
N ILE A 163 0.74 16.80 -14.38
CA ILE A 163 0.89 17.12 -12.96
C ILE A 163 2.37 17.39 -12.60
N ILE A 164 3.32 16.59 -13.11
CA ILE A 164 4.75 16.83 -12.89
C ILE A 164 5.19 18.16 -13.52
N ASP A 165 4.69 18.45 -14.73
CA ASP A 165 5.02 19.68 -15.47
C ASP A 165 4.40 20.94 -14.80
N ALA A 166 3.23 20.81 -14.16
CA ALA A 166 2.60 21.90 -13.42
C ALA A 166 3.38 22.29 -12.14
N ASP A 167 4.04 21.34 -11.48
CA ASP A 167 4.87 21.59 -10.29
C ASP A 167 6.24 22.16 -10.66
N ALA A 168 6.79 21.78 -11.83
CA ALA A 168 8.03 22.33 -12.37
C ALA A 168 7.91 23.80 -12.86
N GLY A 169 6.69 24.32 -13.02
CA GLY A 169 6.41 25.68 -13.48
C GLY A 169 6.35 26.76 -12.39
N HIS A 170 6.45 26.39 -11.10
CA HIS A 170 6.38 27.35 -10.00
C HIS A 170 7.77 27.82 -9.55
N THR A 171 8.41 28.67 -10.35
CA THR A 171 9.50 29.52 -9.85
C THR A 171 8.91 30.62 -8.97
N PRO A 172 9.35 30.80 -7.72
CA PRO A 172 8.93 31.96 -6.93
C PRO A 172 9.62 33.21 -7.48
N SER A 173 8.90 33.99 -8.29
CA SER A 173 9.30 35.36 -8.59
C SER A 173 8.86 36.26 -7.44
N SER A 174 9.80 36.73 -6.60
CA SER A 174 9.82 38.10 -6.08
C SER A 174 10.94 38.30 -5.06
N SER A 175 12.09 38.81 -5.50
CA SER A 175 12.89 39.72 -4.68
C SER A 175 12.59 41.14 -5.16
N GLN A 176 11.63 41.81 -4.51
CA GLN A 176 11.45 43.25 -4.66
C GLN A 176 12.54 43.96 -3.85
N THR A 177 13.37 44.70 -4.57
CA THR A 177 14.15 45.84 -4.09
C THR A 177 13.20 46.95 -3.63
N GLY A 178 13.47 47.53 -2.46
CA GLY A 178 12.80 48.70 -1.91
C GLY A 178 13.19 48.91 -0.46
#